data_AF-A0AAC9ETT5-F1
#
_entry.id   AF-A0AAC9ETT5-F1
#
_cell.length_a   1.000
_cell.length_b   1.000
_cell.length_c   1.000
_cell.angle_alpha   90.00
_cell.angle_beta   90.00
_cell.angle_gamma   90.00
#
_symmetry.space_group_name_H-M   'P 1'
#
loop_
_entity.id
_entity.type
_entity.pdbx_description
1 polymer ?
#
loop_
_entity_poly.entity_id
_entity_poly.type
_entity_poly.pdbx_seq_one_letter_code
_entity_poly.pdbx_strand_id
1 'polypeptide(L)'
;MHYMEVRQAVAGIRGAHLFDEFDHLGAYLKKNCFDQDIVEQLKEGKANMLVWDGMSDIVDRSFEGEEWESRPFPRQEFPEEVLKLLGALDSTRASGWLSAESHIRDLGEEGRNNLAKMLSDLRKTLIQHPVRYFVLGGDGVPLFVWLQRYGHPIDWTKASAVALSAKATNVIGVVAEVSADGTYVQARSFKIYIPTEQTAENVHIYYEDAVRMANPVRTVNLDRGKQISPSRNSLKIGRNVPCPCGSGMKYKRCHGR
;
A
#
# COMPACT_ATOMS: atom_id res chain seq x y z
N MET A 1 -0.53 -5.07 13.45
CA MET A 1 -1.91 -5.15 12.91
C MET A 1 -1.87 -5.63 11.47
N HIS A 2 -1.12 -4.97 10.57
CA HIS A 2 -1.01 -5.32 9.16
C HIS A 2 -0.72 -6.81 8.85
N TYR A 3 0.31 -7.42 9.47
CA TYR A 3 0.60 -8.86 9.28
C TYR A 3 -0.61 -9.78 9.49
N MET A 4 -1.38 -9.54 10.56
CA MET A 4 -2.55 -10.36 10.88
C MET A 4 -3.67 -10.16 9.87
N GLU A 5 -3.82 -8.95 9.34
CA GLU A 5 -4.81 -8.63 8.30
C GLU A 5 -4.46 -9.34 7.00
N VAL A 6 -3.21 -9.29 6.55
CA VAL A 6 -2.73 -9.99 5.35
C VAL A 6 -2.87 -11.50 5.52
N ARG A 7 -2.47 -12.06 6.67
CA ARG A 7 -2.62 -13.49 6.97
C ARG A 7 -4.09 -13.92 6.95
N GLN A 8 -4.98 -13.12 7.51
CA GLN A 8 -6.43 -13.37 7.46
C GLN A 8 -7.00 -13.26 6.05
N ALA A 9 -6.52 -12.32 5.24
CA ALA A 9 -6.91 -12.20 3.84
C ALA A 9 -6.57 -13.49 3.08
N VAL A 10 -5.35 -14.02 3.24
CA VAL A 10 -4.92 -15.28 2.63
C VAL A 10 -5.77 -16.47 3.06
N ALA A 11 -6.10 -16.57 4.35
CA ALA A 11 -6.98 -17.62 4.85
C ALA A 11 -8.39 -17.60 4.20
N GLY A 12 -8.81 -16.45 3.66
CA GLY A 12 -10.05 -16.29 2.91
C GLY A 12 -9.96 -16.65 1.42
N ILE A 13 -8.75 -16.84 0.87
CA ILE A 13 -8.54 -17.15 -0.55
C ILE A 13 -8.67 -18.66 -0.77
N ARG A 14 -9.65 -19.05 -1.58
CA ARG A 14 -9.87 -20.46 -1.90
C ARG A 14 -8.71 -21.01 -2.74
N GLY A 15 -8.15 -22.14 -2.30
CA GLY A 15 -7.05 -22.80 -2.99
C GLY A 15 -5.68 -22.18 -2.73
N ALA A 16 -5.57 -21.23 -1.79
CA ALA A 16 -4.30 -20.69 -1.33
C ALA A 16 -3.85 -21.40 -0.04
N HIS A 17 -2.63 -21.93 -0.04
CA HIS A 17 -2.03 -22.58 1.11
C HIS A 17 -0.58 -22.13 1.26
N LEU A 18 -0.16 -21.94 2.51
CA LEU A 18 1.24 -21.89 2.88
C LEU A 18 1.54 -23.13 3.70
N PHE A 19 2.75 -23.66 3.56
CA PHE A 19 3.11 -24.94 4.17
C PHE A 19 3.06 -24.88 5.70
N ASP A 20 3.59 -23.80 6.31
CA ASP A 20 3.47 -23.56 7.75
C ASP A 20 3.41 -22.06 8.15
N GLU A 21 3.47 -21.78 9.45
CA GLU A 21 3.45 -20.42 10.00
C GLU A 21 4.75 -19.63 9.76
N PHE A 22 5.88 -20.31 9.59
CA PHE A 22 7.14 -19.67 9.23
C PHE A 22 7.14 -19.22 7.78
N ASP A 23 6.50 -19.98 6.89
CA ASP A 23 6.23 -19.54 5.53
C ASP A 23 5.31 -18.32 5.48
N HIS A 24 4.29 -18.25 6.35
CA HIS A 24 3.47 -17.05 6.49
C HIS A 24 4.29 -15.83 6.90
N LEU A 25 5.14 -15.98 7.92
CA LEU A 25 5.99 -14.89 8.39
C LEU A 25 7.03 -14.49 7.32
N GLY A 26 7.67 -15.47 6.69
CA GLY A 26 8.65 -15.26 5.64
C GLY A 26 8.08 -14.58 4.41
N ALA A 27 6.89 -15.01 3.96
CA ALA A 27 6.17 -14.37 2.85
C ALA A 27 5.83 -12.90 3.18
N TYR A 28 5.43 -12.61 4.42
CA TYR A 28 5.20 -11.25 4.87
C TYR A 28 6.49 -10.42 4.90
N LEU A 29 7.59 -10.96 5.40
CA LEU A 29 8.88 -10.27 5.45
C LEU A 29 9.42 -9.94 4.05
N LYS A 30 9.23 -10.85 3.09
CA LYS A 30 9.64 -10.63 1.70
C LYS A 30 8.71 -9.67 0.95
N LYS A 31 7.40 -9.95 1.01
CA LYS A 31 6.42 -9.37 0.08
C LYS A 31 5.44 -8.39 0.70
N ASN A 32 5.30 -8.39 2.02
CA ASN A 32 4.35 -7.60 2.81
C ASN A 32 2.87 -7.94 2.50
N CYS A 33 2.41 -7.65 1.28
CA CYS A 33 1.06 -7.97 0.78
C CYS A 33 1.08 -9.22 -0.09
N PHE A 34 1.57 -10.33 0.45
CA PHE A 34 1.68 -11.60 -0.28
C PHE A 34 0.32 -12.21 -0.64
N ASP A 35 -0.75 -11.76 0.00
CA ASP A 35 -2.14 -12.05 -0.38
C ASP A 35 -2.42 -11.64 -1.84
N GLN A 36 -1.89 -10.50 -2.27
CA GLN A 36 -2.10 -9.98 -3.62
C GLN A 36 -1.32 -10.79 -4.65
N ASP A 37 -0.10 -11.21 -4.33
CA ASP A 37 0.69 -12.12 -5.18
C ASP A 37 -0.04 -13.47 -5.37
N ILE A 38 -0.65 -14.00 -4.31
CA ILE A 38 -1.44 -15.23 -4.35
C ILE A 38 -2.68 -15.07 -5.23
N VAL A 39 -3.45 -13.97 -5.08
CA VAL A 39 -4.61 -13.69 -5.93
C VAL A 39 -4.20 -13.62 -7.40
N GLU A 40 -3.08 -12.96 -7.71
CA GLU A 40 -2.56 -12.84 -9.07
C GLU A 40 -2.19 -14.21 -9.66
N GLN A 41 -1.60 -15.09 -8.86
CA GLN A 41 -1.23 -16.45 -9.28
C GLN A 41 -2.44 -17.38 -9.42
N LEU A 42 -3.54 -17.13 -8.70
CA LEU A 42 -4.79 -17.89 -8.78
C LEU A 42 -5.81 -17.32 -9.79
N LYS A 43 -5.49 -16.25 -10.52
CA LYS A 43 -6.36 -15.72 -11.59
C LYS A 43 -6.73 -16.81 -12.60
N GLU A 44 -7.95 -16.70 -13.15
CA GLU A 44 -8.56 -17.69 -14.03
C GLU A 44 -7.59 -18.23 -15.10
N GLY A 45 -7.43 -19.55 -15.12
CA GLY A 45 -6.57 -20.26 -16.07
C GLY A 45 -5.13 -20.52 -15.60
N LYS A 46 -4.68 -19.97 -14.46
CA LYS A 46 -3.31 -20.19 -13.96
C LYS A 46 -3.18 -21.42 -13.04
N ALA A 47 -4.03 -21.55 -12.03
CA ALA A 47 -4.04 -22.70 -11.11
C ALA A 47 -5.35 -22.80 -10.32
N ASN A 48 -5.76 -24.03 -9.95
CA ASN A 48 -6.90 -24.28 -9.04
C ASN A 48 -6.47 -24.40 -7.57
N MET A 49 -5.18 -24.62 -7.34
CA MET A 49 -4.55 -24.77 -6.03
C MET A 49 -3.15 -24.20 -6.12
N LEU A 50 -2.77 -23.39 -5.13
CA LEU A 50 -1.46 -22.79 -4.98
C LEU A 50 -0.95 -23.09 -3.58
N VAL A 51 0.22 -23.71 -3.52
CA VAL A 51 0.95 -23.94 -2.27
C VAL A 51 2.24 -23.15 -2.37
N TRP A 52 2.49 -22.28 -1.40
CA TRP A 52 3.78 -21.63 -1.22
C TRP A 52 4.55 -22.36 -0.11
N ASP A 53 5.75 -22.80 -0.45
CA ASP A 53 6.74 -23.39 0.44
C ASP A 53 8.07 -22.64 0.35
N GLY A 54 8.93 -22.81 1.35
CA GLY A 54 10.29 -22.26 1.36
C GLY A 54 10.38 -20.73 1.49
N MET A 55 9.29 -20.07 1.87
CA MET A 55 9.28 -18.66 2.23
C MET A 55 9.95 -18.42 3.59
N SER A 56 10.05 -19.45 4.43
CA SER A 56 10.68 -19.44 5.75
C SER A 56 12.19 -19.17 5.73
N ASP A 57 12.90 -19.32 4.60
CA ASP A 57 14.36 -19.20 4.49
C ASP A 57 14.94 -17.91 5.11
N ILE A 58 14.23 -16.79 5.01
CA ILE A 58 14.63 -15.51 5.61
C ILE A 58 14.58 -15.56 7.14
N VAL A 59 13.62 -16.30 7.69
CA VAL A 59 13.50 -16.55 9.11
C VAL A 59 14.55 -17.57 9.53
N ASP A 60 14.63 -18.70 8.85
CA ASP A 60 15.53 -19.81 9.19
C ASP A 60 16.99 -19.35 9.27
N ARG A 61 17.48 -18.64 8.24
CA ARG A 61 18.84 -18.07 8.23
C ARG A 61 19.15 -17.14 9.40
N SER A 62 18.15 -16.49 9.96
CA SER A 62 18.34 -15.57 11.09
C SER A 62 18.61 -16.32 12.40
N PHE A 63 18.22 -17.59 12.49
CA PHE A 63 18.46 -18.47 13.64
C PHE A 63 19.60 -19.47 13.40
N GLU A 64 20.34 -19.33 12.30
CA GLU A 64 21.50 -20.19 12.00
C GLU A 64 22.78 -19.74 12.74
N GLY A 65 23.46 -20.70 13.37
CA GLY A 65 24.77 -20.51 14.03
C GLY A 65 24.67 -20.09 15.49
N GLU A 66 25.80 -20.12 16.20
CA GLU A 66 25.84 -19.91 17.66
C GLU A 66 25.60 -18.45 18.09
N GLU A 67 25.81 -17.49 17.19
CA GLU A 67 25.71 -16.05 17.48
C GLU A 67 24.36 -15.43 17.10
N TRP A 68 23.34 -16.24 16.78
CA TRP A 68 22.06 -15.77 16.26
C TRP A 68 21.38 -14.74 17.18
N GLU A 69 21.53 -14.86 18.50
CA GLU A 69 20.96 -13.93 19.48
C GLU A 69 21.47 -12.48 19.34
N SER A 70 22.69 -12.32 18.82
CA SER A 70 23.35 -11.02 18.63
C SER A 70 23.10 -10.40 17.26
N ARG A 71 22.59 -11.20 16.31
CA ARG A 71 22.33 -10.76 14.94
C ARG A 71 21.02 -9.98 14.87
N PRO A 72 20.90 -9.02 13.95
CA PRO A 72 19.64 -8.33 13.74
C PRO A 72 18.58 -9.32 13.22
N PHE A 73 17.38 -9.27 13.80
CA PHE A 73 16.23 -10.00 13.28
C PHE A 73 15.91 -9.58 11.84
N PRO A 74 15.36 -10.49 11.03
CA PRO A 74 15.01 -10.19 9.65
C PRO A 74 13.91 -9.14 9.63
N ARG A 75 14.01 -8.22 8.68
CA ARG A 75 13.06 -7.12 8.50
C ARG A 75 12.65 -7.08 7.04
N GLN A 76 11.51 -6.44 6.80
CA GLN A 76 11.12 -6.12 5.44
C GLN A 76 12.15 -5.19 4.79
N GLU A 77 12.62 -5.57 3.61
CA GLU A 77 13.54 -4.75 2.84
C GLU A 77 12.80 -3.62 2.14
N PHE A 78 13.38 -2.42 2.12
CA PHE A 78 12.83 -1.26 1.42
C PHE A 78 13.88 -0.70 0.47
N PRO A 79 13.50 -0.31 -0.75
CA PRO A 79 14.41 0.40 -1.65
C PRO A 79 14.96 1.67 -1.00
N GLU A 80 16.24 1.95 -1.24
CA GLU A 80 16.95 3.09 -0.63
C GLU A 80 16.22 4.42 -0.86
N GLU A 81 15.66 4.62 -2.05
CA GLU A 81 14.91 5.83 -2.39
C GLU A 81 13.64 6.00 -1.54
N VAL A 82 12.95 4.91 -1.21
CA VAL A 82 11.78 4.91 -0.32
C VAL A 82 12.22 5.21 1.11
N LEU A 83 13.34 4.63 1.56
CA LEU A 83 13.90 4.90 2.88
C LEU A 83 14.28 6.38 3.05
N LYS A 84 14.80 7.05 2.01
CA LYS A 84 15.06 8.49 2.03
C LYS A 84 13.79 9.31 2.26
N LEU A 85 12.70 8.98 1.57
CA LEU A 85 11.42 9.64 1.76
C LEU A 85 10.86 9.40 3.17
N LEU A 86 10.89 8.15 3.65
CA LEU A 86 10.46 7.78 5.00
C LEU A 86 11.30 8.49 6.07
N GLY A 87 12.62 8.58 5.88
CA GLY A 87 13.52 9.31 6.76
C GLY A 87 13.20 10.81 6.82
N ALA A 88 12.83 11.41 5.69
CA ALA A 88 12.39 12.80 5.65
C ALA A 88 11.03 13.00 6.36
N LEU A 89 10.08 12.05 6.24
CA LEU A 89 8.82 12.07 6.97
C LEU A 89 9.04 11.97 8.48
N ASP A 90 9.86 11.01 8.93
CA ASP A 90 10.18 10.81 10.35
C ASP A 90 11.04 11.95 10.92
N SER A 91 11.86 12.62 10.12
CA SER A 91 12.61 13.81 10.57
C SER A 91 11.69 15.02 10.72
N THR A 92 10.71 15.18 9.84
CA THR A 92 9.81 16.34 9.82
C THR A 92 8.68 16.22 10.86
N ARG A 93 8.13 15.00 11.04
CA ARG A 93 7.00 14.67 11.95
C ARG A 93 5.80 15.63 11.88
N ALA A 94 5.52 16.18 10.70
CA ALA A 94 4.36 17.05 10.49
C ALA A 94 3.04 16.29 10.70
N SER A 95 1.95 17.00 11.04
CA SER A 95 0.63 16.38 11.26
C SER A 95 0.23 15.41 10.14
N GLY A 96 -0.14 14.18 10.52
CA GLY A 96 -0.49 13.10 9.60
C GLY A 96 0.67 12.22 9.13
N TRP A 97 1.92 12.51 9.53
CA TRP A 97 3.10 11.78 9.06
C TRP A 97 2.98 10.27 9.28
N LEU A 98 2.54 9.83 10.47
CA LEU A 98 2.34 8.41 10.78
C LEU A 98 1.37 7.71 9.81
N SER A 99 0.32 8.41 9.37
CA SER A 99 -0.66 7.84 8.43
C SER A 99 -0.04 7.67 7.05
N ALA A 100 0.74 8.65 6.57
CA ALA A 100 1.42 8.54 5.29
C ALA A 100 2.54 7.49 5.35
N GLU A 101 3.29 7.47 6.45
CA GLU A 101 4.38 6.54 6.68
C GLU A 101 3.89 5.10 6.77
N SER A 102 2.84 4.84 7.55
CA SER A 102 2.18 3.53 7.60
C SER A 102 1.73 3.10 6.22
N HIS A 103 1.05 3.98 5.48
CA HIS A 103 0.55 3.66 4.15
C HIS A 103 1.67 3.30 3.15
N ILE A 104 2.81 3.99 3.20
CA ILE A 104 3.99 3.65 2.39
C ILE A 104 4.57 2.30 2.83
N ARG A 105 4.60 2.01 4.15
CA ARG A 105 5.11 0.73 4.66
C ARG A 105 4.17 -0.44 4.43
N ASP A 106 2.89 -0.19 4.25
CA ASP A 106 1.88 -1.19 3.90
C ASP A 106 1.92 -1.55 2.40
N LEU A 107 2.74 -0.88 1.59
CA LEU A 107 2.94 -1.28 0.18
C LEU A 107 3.61 -2.66 0.09
N GLY A 108 3.11 -3.49 -0.82
CA GLY A 108 3.78 -4.73 -1.23
C GLY A 108 5.14 -4.49 -1.89
N GLU A 109 5.92 -5.55 -2.10
CA GLU A 109 7.22 -5.50 -2.79
C GLU A 109 7.19 -4.69 -4.10
N GLU A 110 6.28 -5.04 -5.01
CA GLU A 110 6.12 -4.33 -6.28
C GLU A 110 5.75 -2.86 -6.09
N GLY A 111 4.85 -2.55 -5.15
CA GLY A 111 4.43 -1.19 -4.83
C GLY A 111 5.59 -0.33 -4.34
N ARG A 112 6.46 -0.90 -3.48
CA ARG A 112 7.67 -0.23 -2.99
C ARG A 112 8.68 0.00 -4.13
N ASN A 113 8.86 -0.96 -5.02
CA ASN A 113 9.75 -0.83 -6.18
C ASN A 113 9.25 0.22 -7.18
N ASN A 114 7.94 0.24 -7.46
CA ASN A 114 7.33 1.25 -8.31
C ASN A 114 7.42 2.65 -7.70
N LEU A 115 7.16 2.78 -6.38
CA LEU A 115 7.35 4.03 -5.66
C LEU A 115 8.81 4.51 -5.77
N ALA A 116 9.79 3.63 -5.51
CA ALA A 116 11.21 3.94 -5.58
C ALA A 116 11.61 4.44 -6.98
N LYS A 117 11.17 3.75 -8.03
CA LYS A 117 11.45 4.10 -9.42
C LYS A 117 10.89 5.49 -9.75
N MET A 118 9.62 5.73 -9.43
CA MET A 118 8.97 7.02 -9.67
C MET A 118 9.64 8.17 -8.90
N LEU A 119 10.00 7.95 -7.63
CA LEU A 119 10.74 8.91 -6.82
C LEU A 119 12.09 9.25 -7.47
N SER A 120 12.89 8.24 -7.82
CA SER A 120 14.21 8.43 -8.44
C SER A 120 14.11 9.16 -9.78
N ASP A 121 13.22 8.72 -10.67
CA ASP A 121 13.10 9.25 -12.03
C ASP A 121 12.65 10.72 -12.00
N LEU A 122 11.65 11.04 -11.19
CA LEU A 122 11.16 12.41 -11.06
C LEU A 122 12.15 13.31 -10.33
N ARG A 123 12.80 12.82 -9.27
CA ARG A 123 13.84 13.55 -8.54
C ARG A 123 14.96 14.02 -9.45
N LYS A 124 15.46 13.16 -10.34
CA LYS A 124 16.52 13.51 -11.31
C LYS A 124 16.09 14.65 -12.25
N THR A 125 14.79 14.77 -12.54
CA THR A 125 14.25 15.84 -13.40
C THR A 125 13.92 17.13 -12.65
N LEU A 126 14.03 17.18 -11.32
CA LEU A 126 13.70 18.38 -10.53
C LEU A 126 14.60 19.58 -10.83
N ILE A 127 15.81 19.34 -11.33
CA ILE A 127 16.75 20.39 -11.73
C ILE A 127 16.18 21.22 -12.89
N GLN A 128 15.58 20.53 -13.88
CA GLN A 128 14.99 21.17 -15.05
C GLN A 128 13.56 21.65 -14.77
N HIS A 129 12.88 21.03 -13.82
CA HIS A 129 11.51 21.34 -13.50
C HIS A 129 11.27 21.36 -11.99
N PRO A 130 11.06 22.55 -11.40
CA PRO A 130 11.12 22.73 -9.94
C PRO A 130 10.03 21.98 -9.17
N VAL A 131 9.01 21.46 -9.88
CA VAL A 131 7.90 20.70 -9.33
C VAL A 131 7.62 19.47 -10.21
N ARG A 132 7.41 18.33 -9.54
CA ARG A 132 7.03 17.05 -10.09
C ARG A 132 6.00 16.38 -9.20
N TYR A 133 5.18 15.52 -9.78
CA TYR A 133 4.22 14.75 -9.00
C TYR A 133 3.80 13.51 -9.77
N PHE A 134 3.24 12.56 -9.04
CA PHE A 134 2.61 11.36 -9.57
C PHE A 134 1.58 10.81 -8.60
N VAL A 135 0.71 9.96 -9.12
CA VAL A 135 -0.21 9.15 -8.33
C VAL A 135 0.24 7.71 -8.45
N LEU A 136 0.47 7.07 -7.30
CA LEU A 136 0.58 5.62 -7.21
C LEU A 136 -0.80 5.07 -6.82
N GLY A 137 -1.47 4.47 -7.79
CA GLY A 137 -2.81 3.88 -7.66
C GLY A 137 -2.78 2.36 -7.51
N GLY A 138 -3.88 1.78 -7.05
CA GLY A 138 -4.11 0.33 -6.90
C GLY A 138 -5.47 0.07 -6.24
N ASP A 139 -5.71 -1.15 -5.75
CA ASP A 139 -6.99 -1.51 -5.10
C ASP A 139 -7.19 -0.87 -3.70
N GLY A 140 -6.22 -0.11 -3.20
CA GLY A 140 -6.25 0.61 -1.92
C GLY A 140 -6.43 2.12 -2.07
N VAL A 141 -6.22 2.85 -0.97
CA VAL A 141 -6.16 4.32 -0.99
C VAL A 141 -4.97 4.75 -1.86
N PRO A 142 -5.15 5.57 -2.91
CA PRO A 142 -4.02 6.02 -3.72
C PRO A 142 -3.07 6.92 -2.92
N LEU A 143 -1.78 6.80 -3.25
CA LEU A 143 -0.73 7.67 -2.73
C LEU A 143 -0.40 8.73 -3.77
N PHE A 144 -0.69 9.99 -3.45
CA PHE A 144 -0.24 11.12 -4.23
C PHE A 144 1.09 11.62 -3.70
N VAL A 145 2.10 11.72 -4.56
CA VAL A 145 3.42 12.22 -4.20
C VAL A 145 3.72 13.47 -5.00
N TRP A 146 4.02 14.55 -4.29
CA TRP A 146 4.51 15.82 -4.82
C TRP A 146 5.97 16.00 -4.44
N LEU A 147 6.82 16.19 -5.44
CA LEU A 147 8.23 16.48 -5.28
C LEU A 147 8.49 17.91 -5.73
N GLN A 148 9.23 18.67 -4.94
CA GLN A 148 9.66 20.00 -5.33
C GLN A 148 11.08 20.29 -4.88
N ARG A 149 11.70 21.26 -5.55
CA ARG A 149 13.03 21.72 -5.16
C ARG A 149 12.96 22.47 -3.83
N TYR A 150 13.92 22.20 -2.94
CA TYR A 150 14.06 22.89 -1.66
C TYR A 150 14.13 24.41 -1.84
N GLY A 151 13.39 25.14 -0.99
CA GLY A 151 13.30 26.60 -1.04
C GLY A 151 12.26 27.15 -2.03
N HIS A 152 11.60 26.31 -2.85
CA HIS A 152 10.42 26.75 -3.61
C HIS A 152 9.15 26.71 -2.73
N PRO A 153 8.25 27.70 -2.82
CA PRO A 153 7.00 27.68 -2.08
C PRO A 153 6.09 26.53 -2.56
N ILE A 154 5.52 25.79 -1.61
CA ILE A 154 4.53 24.75 -1.90
C ILE A 154 3.21 25.42 -2.29
N ASP A 155 2.76 25.17 -3.52
CA ASP A 155 1.42 25.55 -3.98
C ASP A 155 0.41 24.45 -3.59
N TRP A 156 -0.16 24.58 -2.38
CA TRP A 156 -1.13 23.65 -1.85
C TRP A 156 -2.42 23.59 -2.66
N THR A 157 -2.81 24.70 -3.28
CA THR A 157 -4.00 24.79 -4.13
C THR A 157 -3.81 23.92 -5.36
N LYS A 158 -2.64 24.04 -6.00
CA LYS A 158 -2.29 23.22 -7.17
C LYS A 158 -2.08 21.75 -6.81
N ALA A 159 -1.42 21.46 -5.69
CA ALA A 159 -1.27 20.08 -5.21
C ALA A 159 -2.62 19.40 -4.99
N SER A 160 -3.58 20.14 -4.41
CA SER A 160 -4.95 19.67 -4.21
C SER A 160 -5.69 19.50 -5.53
N ALA A 161 -5.64 20.48 -6.44
CA ALA A 161 -6.29 20.42 -7.76
C ALA A 161 -5.82 19.22 -8.60
N VAL A 162 -4.50 18.98 -8.61
CA VAL A 162 -3.91 17.83 -9.30
C VAL A 162 -4.38 16.52 -8.68
N ALA A 163 -4.39 16.41 -7.35
CA ALA A 163 -4.85 15.20 -6.69
C ALA A 163 -6.34 14.92 -6.96
N LEU A 164 -7.18 15.96 -7.05
CA LEU A 164 -8.61 15.83 -7.40
C LEU A 164 -8.82 15.24 -8.80
N SER A 165 -7.93 15.51 -9.75
CA SER A 165 -8.00 14.95 -11.10
C SER A 165 -7.86 13.41 -11.13
N ALA A 166 -7.33 12.80 -10.06
CA ALA A 166 -7.12 11.37 -9.94
C ALA A 166 -8.42 10.56 -9.68
N LYS A 167 -9.57 11.23 -9.53
CA LYS A 167 -10.93 10.62 -9.38
C LYS A 167 -11.10 9.64 -8.21
N ALA A 168 -10.21 9.62 -7.24
CA ALA A 168 -10.36 8.81 -6.03
C ALA A 168 -11.17 9.56 -4.96
N THR A 169 -11.91 8.84 -4.12
CA THR A 169 -12.74 9.41 -3.03
C THR A 169 -11.95 9.72 -1.75
N ASN A 170 -10.77 9.10 -1.59
CA ASN A 170 -9.80 9.40 -0.54
C ASN A 170 -8.40 9.18 -1.12
N VAL A 171 -7.47 10.10 -0.87
CA VAL A 171 -6.07 10.04 -1.33
C VAL A 171 -5.17 10.47 -0.18
N ILE A 172 -4.07 9.75 0.03
CA ILE A 172 -3.01 10.16 0.95
C ILE A 172 -2.01 11.02 0.17
N GLY A 173 -1.88 12.29 0.53
CA GLY A 173 -0.92 13.20 -0.07
C GLY A 173 0.40 13.22 0.70
N VAL A 174 1.52 13.15 0.00
CA VAL A 174 2.86 13.37 0.53
C VAL A 174 3.55 14.42 -0.33
N VAL A 175 4.01 15.50 0.30
CA VAL A 175 4.92 16.47 -0.33
C VAL A 175 6.32 16.28 0.22
N ALA A 176 7.31 16.24 -0.65
CA ALA A 176 8.71 16.20 -0.27
C ALA A 176 9.53 17.28 -0.99
N GLU A 177 10.39 17.93 -0.21
CA GLU A 177 11.34 18.91 -0.69
C GLU A 177 12.70 18.26 -0.85
N VAL A 178 13.28 18.46 -2.04
CA VAL A 178 14.54 17.83 -2.43
C VAL A 178 15.55 18.92 -2.76
N SER A 179 16.73 18.86 -2.15
CA SER A 179 17.85 19.73 -2.50
C SER A 179 18.46 19.37 -3.86
N ALA A 180 19.33 20.24 -4.38
CA ALA A 180 19.89 20.10 -5.72
C ALA A 180 20.80 18.86 -5.88
N ASP A 181 21.41 18.39 -4.79
CA ASP A 181 22.17 17.14 -4.71
C ASP A 181 21.28 15.88 -4.66
N GLY A 182 19.95 16.06 -4.55
CA GLY A 182 18.99 14.97 -4.47
C GLY A 182 18.67 14.49 -3.05
N THR A 183 19.11 15.20 -2.02
CA THR A 183 18.78 14.86 -0.63
C THR A 183 17.33 15.29 -0.33
N TYR A 184 16.55 14.40 0.30
CA TYR A 184 15.21 14.72 0.78
C TYR A 184 15.34 15.52 2.08
N VAL A 185 15.09 16.83 2.03
CA VAL A 185 15.31 17.75 3.15
C VAL A 185 14.15 17.70 4.15
N GLN A 186 12.92 17.69 3.65
CA GLN A 186 11.72 17.56 4.47
C GLN A 186 10.59 16.89 3.69
N ALA A 187 9.69 16.22 4.41
CA ALA A 187 8.48 15.66 3.83
C ALA A 187 7.28 15.83 4.77
N ARG A 188 6.11 16.11 4.20
CA ARG A 188 4.87 16.37 4.95
C ARG A 188 3.73 15.61 4.31
N SER A 189 2.90 15.00 5.13
CA SER A 189 1.61 14.50 4.67
C SER A 189 0.61 15.65 4.57
N PHE A 190 -0.35 15.50 3.67
CA PHE A 190 -1.52 16.36 3.62
C PHE A 190 -2.76 15.54 3.28
N LYS A 191 -3.89 15.98 3.81
CA LYS A 191 -5.18 15.38 3.50
C LYS A 191 -5.75 16.10 2.28
N ILE A 192 -6.11 15.34 1.26
CA ILE A 192 -6.83 15.86 0.11
C ILE A 192 -8.31 15.66 0.40
N TYR A 193 -9.04 16.76 0.56
CA TYR A 193 -10.50 16.73 0.67
C TYR A 193 -11.09 16.82 -0.73
N ILE A 194 -11.88 15.84 -1.14
CA ILE A 194 -12.64 15.90 -2.38
C ILE A 194 -14.01 16.49 -2.05
N PRO A 195 -14.33 17.72 -2.50
CA PRO A 195 -15.66 18.27 -2.35
C PRO A 195 -16.64 17.33 -3.07
N THR A 196 -17.66 16.86 -2.34
CA THR A 196 -18.70 15.98 -2.88
C THR A 196 -19.69 16.75 -3.77
N GLU A 197 -19.73 18.08 -3.63
CA GLU A 197 -20.58 18.98 -4.41
C GLU A 197 -19.74 20.03 -5.15
N GLN A 198 -20.07 20.25 -6.42
CA GLN A 198 -19.48 21.33 -7.22
C GLN A 198 -20.17 22.65 -6.86
N THR A 199 -19.51 23.48 -6.05
CA THR A 199 -19.94 24.87 -5.80
C THR A 199 -19.24 25.83 -6.76
N ALA A 200 -19.82 27.01 -6.99
CA ALA A 200 -19.25 28.03 -7.87
C ALA A 200 -17.81 28.45 -7.47
N GLU A 201 -17.44 28.37 -6.19
CA GLU A 201 -16.06 28.62 -5.74
C GLU A 201 -15.10 27.46 -6.08
N ASN A 202 -15.59 26.23 -6.17
CA ASN A 202 -14.77 25.04 -6.47
C ASN A 202 -14.59 24.82 -7.99
N VAL A 203 -15.45 25.41 -8.83
CA VAL A 203 -15.43 25.25 -10.30
C VAL A 203 -14.07 25.63 -10.92
N HIS A 204 -13.37 26.64 -10.37
CA HIS A 204 -12.05 27.04 -10.89
C HIS A 204 -10.98 25.94 -10.68
N ILE A 205 -11.10 25.17 -9.60
CA ILE A 205 -10.22 24.03 -9.29
C ILE A 205 -10.45 22.89 -10.29
N TYR A 206 -11.71 22.72 -10.75
CA TYR A 206 -12.12 21.64 -11.65
C TYR A 206 -11.81 21.88 -13.14
N TYR A 207 -11.80 23.12 -13.64
CA TYR A 207 -11.83 23.36 -15.09
C TYR A 207 -10.52 23.82 -15.74
N GLU A 208 -9.68 24.65 -15.10
CA GLU A 208 -8.48 25.16 -15.77
C GLU A 208 -7.21 24.33 -15.52
N ASP A 209 -6.96 23.91 -14.28
CA ASP A 209 -5.75 23.14 -13.95
C ASP A 209 -5.94 21.63 -14.18
N ALA A 210 -7.10 21.06 -13.84
CA ALA A 210 -7.35 19.64 -14.02
C ALA A 210 -7.37 19.22 -15.51
N VAL A 211 -7.89 20.06 -16.41
CA VAL A 211 -7.96 19.76 -17.86
C VAL A 211 -6.58 19.86 -18.53
N ARG A 212 -5.71 20.80 -18.09
CA ARG A 212 -4.33 20.91 -18.60
C ARG A 212 -3.40 19.82 -18.04
N MET A 213 -3.76 19.24 -16.89
CA MET A 213 -2.92 18.28 -16.15
C MET A 213 -3.45 16.85 -16.11
N ALA A 214 -4.62 16.59 -16.70
CA ALA A 214 -5.17 15.26 -16.99
C ALA A 214 -4.40 14.54 -18.11
N ASN A 215 -3.06 14.56 -18.03
CA ASN A 215 -2.23 13.76 -18.88
C ASN A 215 -2.12 12.35 -18.24
N PRO A 216 -2.68 11.29 -18.86
CA PRO A 216 -2.72 9.94 -18.29
C PRO A 216 -1.33 9.33 -18.01
N VAL A 217 -0.26 9.99 -18.44
CA VAL A 217 1.15 9.57 -18.30
C VAL A 217 1.66 9.55 -16.84
N ARG A 218 0.93 10.13 -15.87
CA ARG A 218 1.44 10.33 -14.49
C ARG A 218 0.81 9.46 -13.41
N THR A 219 -0.11 8.57 -13.79
CA THR A 219 -0.70 7.60 -12.88
C THR A 219 -0.05 6.25 -13.12
N VAL A 220 0.65 5.73 -12.11
CA VAL A 220 1.11 4.34 -12.12
C VAL A 220 0.02 3.52 -11.43
N ASN A 221 -0.75 2.77 -12.24
CA ASN A 221 -1.65 1.77 -11.70
C ASN A 221 -0.82 0.53 -11.36
N LEU A 222 -0.88 0.11 -10.11
CA LEU A 222 -0.53 -1.25 -9.73
C LEU A 222 -1.63 -2.15 -10.32
N ASP A 223 -1.44 -2.63 -11.56
CA ASP A 223 -2.38 -3.54 -12.21
C ASP A 223 -2.48 -4.82 -11.37
N ARG A 224 -3.57 -4.98 -10.59
CA ARG A 224 -3.80 -6.13 -9.70
C ARG A 224 -5.26 -6.54 -9.72
N GLY A 225 -5.50 -7.85 -9.65
CA GLY A 225 -6.84 -8.42 -9.59
C GLY A 225 -7.51 -8.10 -8.26
N LYS A 226 -8.71 -7.52 -8.35
CA LYS A 226 -9.73 -7.37 -7.31
C LYS A 226 -9.30 -7.89 -5.93
N GLN A 227 -8.85 -6.98 -5.07
CA GLN A 227 -8.89 -7.15 -3.62
C GLN A 227 -10.23 -7.76 -3.22
N ILE A 228 -10.21 -9.01 -2.76
CA ILE A 228 -11.32 -9.58 -2.02
C ILE A 228 -11.21 -8.97 -0.63
N SER A 229 -11.74 -7.75 -0.46
CA SER A 229 -12.13 -7.31 0.87
C SER A 229 -12.98 -8.45 1.43
N PRO A 230 -12.65 -9.06 2.59
CA PRO A 230 -13.48 -10.08 3.16
C PRO A 230 -14.83 -9.44 3.39
N SER A 231 -15.78 -9.73 2.50
CA SER A 231 -17.14 -9.25 2.68
C SER A 231 -17.53 -9.77 4.06
N ARG A 232 -17.91 -8.87 4.97
CA ARG A 232 -18.51 -9.23 6.26
C ARG A 232 -19.89 -9.88 6.09
N ASN A 233 -20.08 -10.61 5.00
CA ASN A 233 -21.18 -11.52 4.75
C ASN A 233 -20.76 -12.95 5.13
N SER A 234 -20.06 -13.12 6.25
CA SER A 234 -20.26 -14.35 7.01
C SER A 234 -21.73 -14.32 7.44
N LEU A 235 -22.61 -14.95 6.65
CA LEU A 235 -23.98 -15.27 7.04
C LEU A 235 -23.90 -15.81 8.46
N LYS A 236 -24.31 -15.01 9.45
CA LYS A 236 -24.29 -15.42 10.85
C LYS A 236 -25.25 -16.59 10.95
N ILE A 237 -24.71 -17.81 10.93
CA ILE A 237 -25.48 -19.04 11.10
C ILE A 237 -26.17 -18.92 12.46
N GLY A 238 -27.50 -18.81 12.42
CA GLY A 238 -28.29 -18.63 13.63
C GLY A 238 -28.07 -19.80 14.59
N ARG A 239 -27.78 -19.55 15.86
CA ARG A 239 -27.42 -20.58 16.86
C ARG A 239 -28.33 -21.82 16.90
N ASN A 240 -29.60 -21.68 16.49
CA ASN A 240 -30.61 -22.74 16.52
C ASN A 240 -30.88 -23.44 15.17
N VAL A 241 -30.24 -23.04 14.06
CA VAL A 241 -30.44 -23.68 12.74
C VAL A 241 -29.69 -25.03 12.66
N PRO A 242 -30.09 -25.96 11.77
CA PRO A 242 -29.38 -27.21 11.55
C PRO A 242 -27.92 -26.96 11.19
N CYS A 243 -27.03 -27.78 11.74
CA CYS A 243 -25.60 -27.63 11.54
C CYS A 243 -25.21 -28.02 10.10
N PRO A 244 -24.43 -27.20 9.37
CA PRO A 244 -24.09 -27.46 7.98
C PRO A 244 -23.18 -28.68 7.77
N CYS A 245 -22.67 -29.30 8.83
CA CYS A 245 -21.90 -30.55 8.76
C CYS A 245 -22.75 -31.81 8.51
N GLY A 246 -24.06 -31.67 8.30
CA GLY A 246 -24.97 -32.79 7.99
C GLY A 246 -25.36 -33.67 9.18
N SER A 247 -25.01 -33.28 10.42
CA SER A 247 -25.29 -34.08 11.62
C SER A 247 -26.75 -34.08 12.08
N GLY A 248 -27.61 -33.26 11.47
CA GLY A 248 -29.01 -33.05 11.87
C GLY A 248 -29.20 -32.28 13.19
N MET A 249 -28.13 -31.96 13.92
CA MET A 249 -28.20 -31.23 15.20
C MET A 249 -28.20 -29.71 15.01
N LYS A 250 -28.75 -28.95 15.98
CA LYS A 250 -28.68 -27.48 15.97
C LYS A 250 -27.24 -26.98 16.13
N TYR A 251 -26.85 -25.92 15.41
CA TYR A 251 -25.48 -25.39 15.35
C TYR A 251 -24.84 -25.21 16.73
N LYS A 252 -25.53 -24.59 17.70
CA LYS A 252 -25.04 -24.40 19.09
C LYS A 252 -24.68 -25.67 19.85
N ARG A 253 -25.21 -26.83 19.44
CA ARG A 253 -24.97 -28.13 20.09
C ARG A 253 -23.95 -28.98 19.35
N CYS A 254 -23.48 -28.54 18.19
CA CYS A 254 -22.52 -29.26 17.36
C CYS A 254 -21.22 -28.45 17.29
N HIS A 255 -21.11 -27.53 16.31
CA HIS A 255 -19.90 -26.72 16.09
C HIS A 255 -19.95 -25.32 16.72
N GLY A 256 -21.07 -24.93 17.34
CA GLY A 256 -21.27 -23.62 17.96
C GLY A 256 -21.03 -23.58 19.47
N ARG A 257 -20.10 -24.40 19.97
CA ARG A 257 -19.59 -24.33 21.35
C ARG A 257 -18.44 -23.33 21.43
#